data_AF-A0A956F3V7-F1
#
_entry.id   AF-A0A956F3V7-F1
#
_cell.length_a   1.000
_cell.length_b   1.000
_cell.length_c   1.000
_cell.angle_alpha   90.00
_cell.angle_beta   90.00
_cell.angle_gamma   90.00
#
_symmetry.space_group_name_H-M   'P 1'
#
loop_
_entity.id
_entity.type
_entity.pdbx_description
1 polymer ?
#
loop_
_entity_poly.entity_id
_entity_poly.type
_entity_poly.pdbx_seq_one_letter_code
_entity_poly.pdbx_strand_id
1 'polypeptide(L)'
;NGRDYDTSNASGEATDLEYACIFDLTENPCDSGACDCESQRDIDSGKPLCTGVNQQNKAKAYPGTRLLSALQGYGDNSIIASICPKTLQSGAVDFGYRPAVTAIIDRLKEALNEKCLPRKLQPDSENPDPNLAAQVPCKIIESVPPEQKENLNCARAGRADADDAVIKAVKAELTRTGVCGGDTGRTCDDYLYCEILQLTGNDLNLCLNEVAPAVTGWCYVDEAQGNPDLIARCPASQRQVLRFFGDQAETPARGATTFIACKGASLEDTTVTALK
;
A
#
# COMPACT_ATOMS: atom_id res chain seq x y z
N ASN A 1 2.92 -26.62 -15.86
CA ASN A 1 4.21 -26.10 -16.36
C ASN A 1 4.46 -26.72 -17.71
N GLY A 2 4.05 -26.02 -18.78
CA GLY A 2 4.13 -26.53 -20.15
C GLY A 2 5.59 -26.69 -20.57
N ARG A 3 5.91 -27.84 -21.18
CA ARG A 3 7.21 -28.09 -21.80
C ARG A 3 6.95 -28.18 -23.29
N ASP A 4 7.67 -27.39 -24.06
CA ASP A 4 7.72 -27.53 -25.50
C ASP A 4 9.17 -27.85 -25.86
N TYR A 5 9.41 -29.04 -26.39
CA TYR A 5 10.72 -29.46 -26.88
C TYR A 5 10.56 -29.72 -28.37
N ASP A 6 10.84 -28.72 -29.19
CA ASP A 6 11.21 -28.95 -30.58
C ASP A 6 12.68 -28.58 -30.79
N THR A 7 13.54 -29.59 -30.77
CA THR A 7 14.98 -29.46 -31.09
C THR A 7 15.27 -29.71 -32.57
N SER A 8 14.25 -29.79 -33.43
CA SER A 8 14.43 -30.19 -34.84
C SER A 8 14.92 -29.06 -35.77
N ASN A 9 14.94 -27.80 -35.31
CA ASN A 9 15.43 -26.68 -36.12
C ASN A 9 16.97 -26.64 -36.17
N ALA A 10 17.51 -27.31 -37.19
CA ALA A 10 18.92 -27.20 -37.63
C ALA A 10 19.28 -25.84 -38.27
N SER A 11 18.39 -24.83 -38.19
CA SER A 11 18.50 -23.56 -38.92
C SER A 11 18.86 -22.33 -38.07
N GLY A 12 19.17 -22.48 -36.78
CA GLY A 12 19.73 -21.39 -35.96
C GLY A 12 18.74 -20.27 -35.58
N GLU A 13 17.44 -20.43 -35.83
CA GLU A 13 16.41 -19.57 -35.25
C GLU A 13 16.03 -20.11 -33.87
N ALA A 14 16.42 -19.39 -32.83
CA ALA A 14 16.19 -19.77 -31.45
C ALA A 14 14.68 -19.86 -31.17
N THR A 15 14.16 -21.07 -31.00
CA THR A 15 12.83 -21.27 -30.41
C THR A 15 12.91 -20.97 -28.92
N ASP A 16 11.94 -20.18 -28.47
CA ASP A 16 11.90 -19.50 -27.18
C ASP A 16 11.92 -20.47 -25.99
N LEU A 17 12.97 -20.38 -25.18
CA LEU A 17 13.32 -21.36 -24.16
C LEU A 17 12.66 -21.00 -22.82
N GLU A 18 11.75 -21.88 -22.38
CA GLU A 18 11.29 -22.06 -21.00
C GLU A 18 10.45 -20.92 -20.38
N TYR A 19 9.12 -21.13 -20.32
CA TYR A 19 8.23 -20.29 -19.54
C TYR A 19 8.21 -20.73 -18.07
N ALA A 20 8.37 -19.77 -17.14
CA ALA A 20 8.11 -20.00 -15.72
C ALA A 20 6.67 -20.47 -15.50
N CYS A 21 5.74 -19.88 -16.25
CA CYS A 21 4.34 -20.25 -16.28
C CYS A 21 3.70 -19.78 -17.58
N ILE A 22 2.55 -20.39 -17.84
CA ILE A 22 1.55 -19.93 -18.80
C ILE A 22 0.24 -19.73 -18.05
N PHE A 23 -0.53 -18.73 -18.44
CA PHE A 23 -1.81 -18.42 -17.80
C PHE A 23 -2.81 -17.88 -18.82
N ASP A 24 -4.10 -18.09 -18.57
CA ASP A 24 -5.15 -17.75 -19.53
C ASP A 24 -5.28 -16.24 -19.73
N LEU A 25 -5.60 -15.84 -20.96
CA LEU A 25 -5.96 -14.48 -21.31
C LEU A 25 -7.46 -14.39 -21.52
N THR A 26 -8.03 -13.26 -21.11
CA THR A 26 -9.44 -12.95 -21.36
C THR A 26 -9.69 -12.39 -22.76
N GLU A 27 -8.65 -11.87 -23.41
CA GLU A 27 -8.69 -11.24 -24.73
C GLU A 27 -7.57 -11.77 -25.62
N ASN A 28 -7.78 -11.75 -26.93
CA ASN A 28 -6.77 -12.16 -27.91
C ASN A 28 -5.77 -11.02 -28.12
N PRO A 29 -4.50 -11.13 -27.68
CA PRO A 29 -3.53 -10.05 -27.81
C PRO A 29 -3.16 -9.76 -29.28
N CYS A 30 -3.45 -10.70 -30.19
CA CYS A 30 -3.18 -10.54 -31.62
C CYS A 30 -3.99 -9.41 -32.26
N ASP A 31 -5.11 -8.99 -31.65
CA ASP A 31 -5.90 -7.84 -32.10
C ASP A 31 -5.17 -6.51 -31.88
N SER A 32 -4.17 -6.50 -30.99
CA SER A 32 -3.36 -5.32 -30.63
C SER A 32 -1.90 -5.40 -31.09
N GLY A 33 -1.55 -6.42 -31.89
CA GLY A 33 -0.20 -6.59 -32.44
C GLY A 33 0.85 -7.13 -31.45
N ALA A 34 0.44 -7.67 -30.30
CA ALA A 34 1.32 -8.27 -29.30
C ALA A 34 1.26 -9.83 -29.34
N CYS A 35 1.22 -10.40 -30.56
CA CYS A 35 0.94 -11.81 -30.80
C CYS A 35 2.21 -12.67 -30.85
N ASP A 36 2.21 -13.83 -30.19
CA ASP A 36 3.23 -14.87 -30.32
C ASP A 36 2.87 -15.96 -31.35
N CYS A 37 1.67 -15.85 -31.94
CA CYS A 37 0.99 -16.87 -32.77
C CYS A 37 0.72 -16.39 -34.20
N GLU A 38 1.69 -15.72 -34.83
CA GLU A 38 1.49 -14.98 -36.09
C GLU A 38 1.44 -15.87 -37.34
N SER A 39 1.97 -17.10 -37.27
CA SER A 39 2.16 -17.95 -38.45
C SER A 39 1.74 -19.40 -38.23
N GLN A 40 1.51 -20.13 -39.32
CA GLN A 40 1.23 -21.58 -39.27
C GLN A 40 2.40 -22.35 -38.62
N ARG A 41 3.64 -21.87 -38.80
CA ARG A 41 4.82 -22.46 -38.17
C ARG A 41 4.72 -22.42 -36.64
N ASP A 42 4.14 -21.39 -36.06
CA ASP A 42 3.97 -21.26 -34.61
C ASP A 42 3.01 -22.32 -34.05
N ILE A 43 2.00 -22.67 -34.83
CA ILE A 43 1.03 -23.72 -34.51
C ILE A 43 1.66 -25.09 -34.68
N ASP A 44 2.35 -25.32 -35.80
CA ASP A 44 3.00 -26.58 -36.12
C ASP A 44 4.14 -26.90 -35.14
N SER A 45 4.77 -25.86 -34.57
CA SER A 45 5.81 -26.00 -33.53
C SER A 45 5.24 -26.33 -32.15
N GLY A 46 3.91 -26.42 -32.00
CA GLY A 46 3.27 -26.84 -30.75
C GLY A 46 3.18 -25.76 -29.66
N LYS A 47 3.37 -24.47 -30.00
CA LYS A 47 3.41 -23.39 -29.00
C LYS A 47 2.19 -23.42 -28.08
N PRO A 48 2.37 -23.59 -26.75
CA PRO A 48 1.25 -23.79 -25.82
C PRO A 48 0.39 -22.54 -25.60
N LEU A 49 0.78 -21.40 -26.18
CA LEU A 49 0.05 -20.13 -26.12
C LEU A 49 -1.03 -20.02 -27.19
N CYS A 50 -0.89 -20.81 -28.25
CA CYS A 50 -1.63 -20.64 -29.49
C CYS A 50 -2.80 -21.61 -29.56
N THR A 51 -3.91 -21.11 -30.10
CA THR A 51 -5.08 -21.93 -30.48
C THR A 51 -5.33 -21.92 -31.99
N GLY A 52 -4.69 -21.01 -32.70
CA GLY A 52 -4.73 -20.88 -34.15
C GLY A 52 -3.85 -19.72 -34.62
N VAL A 53 -3.74 -19.54 -35.93
CA VAL A 53 -3.01 -18.41 -36.53
C VAL A 53 -3.71 -17.11 -36.13
N ASN A 54 -2.94 -16.15 -35.62
CA ASN A 54 -3.39 -14.90 -35.00
C ASN A 54 -4.38 -15.11 -33.83
N GLN A 55 -4.30 -16.26 -33.15
CA GLN A 55 -5.18 -16.57 -32.03
C GLN A 55 -4.38 -17.11 -30.83
N GLN A 56 -4.21 -16.24 -29.83
CA GLN A 56 -3.50 -16.51 -28.59
C GLN A 56 -4.45 -16.37 -27.40
N ASN A 57 -4.55 -17.42 -26.59
CA ASN A 57 -5.43 -17.43 -25.41
C ASN A 57 -4.66 -17.63 -24.09
N LYS A 58 -3.34 -17.73 -24.15
CA LYS A 58 -2.49 -17.75 -22.97
C LYS A 58 -1.34 -16.76 -23.10
N ALA A 59 -0.95 -16.19 -21.97
CA ALA A 59 0.29 -15.45 -21.82
C ALA A 59 1.36 -16.33 -21.19
N LYS A 60 2.61 -15.86 -21.27
CA LYS A 60 3.81 -16.47 -20.72
C LYS A 60 4.52 -15.49 -19.79
N ALA A 61 5.28 -16.03 -18.85
CA ALA A 61 6.26 -15.26 -18.11
C ALA A 61 7.59 -16.01 -18.06
N TYR A 62 8.71 -15.27 -18.07
CA TYR A 62 10.06 -15.83 -17.99
C TYR A 62 10.62 -15.61 -16.59
N PRO A 63 11.31 -16.61 -16.01
CA PRO A 63 12.08 -16.36 -14.81
C PRO A 63 13.46 -15.83 -15.20
N GLY A 64 13.85 -14.68 -14.64
CA GLY A 64 15.26 -14.34 -14.53
C GLY A 64 15.89 -15.15 -13.38
N THR A 65 16.16 -16.44 -13.55
CA THR A 65 16.65 -17.32 -12.46
C THR A 65 17.91 -16.79 -11.79
N ARG A 66 18.84 -16.21 -12.56
CA ARG A 66 20.07 -15.58 -12.02
C ARG A 66 19.77 -14.35 -11.14
N LEU A 67 18.85 -13.49 -11.58
CA LEU A 67 18.42 -12.31 -10.81
C LEU A 67 17.65 -12.74 -9.55
N LEU A 68 16.79 -13.76 -9.69
CA LEU A 68 16.05 -14.34 -8.58
C LEU A 68 17.00 -14.89 -7.50
N SER A 69 18.00 -15.69 -7.88
CA SER A 69 18.98 -16.24 -6.93
C SER A 69 19.84 -15.15 -6.27
N ALA A 70 20.22 -14.11 -7.03
CA ALA A 70 20.95 -12.97 -6.47
C ALA A 70 20.12 -12.20 -5.43
N LEU A 71 18.84 -11.96 -5.73
CA LEU A 71 17.91 -11.33 -4.80
C LEU A 71 17.67 -12.24 -3.57
N GLN A 72 17.50 -13.55 -3.75
CA GLN A 72 17.36 -14.51 -2.64
C GLN A 72 18.57 -14.46 -1.70
N GLY A 73 19.78 -14.36 -2.26
CA GLY A 73 21.01 -14.20 -1.48
C GLY A 73 21.17 -12.83 -0.81
N TYR A 74 20.43 -11.81 -1.27
CA TYR A 74 20.40 -10.47 -0.65
C TYR A 74 19.48 -10.41 0.59
N GLY A 75 18.71 -11.48 0.82
CA GLY A 75 17.90 -11.70 2.01
C GLY A 75 16.88 -10.58 2.21
N ASP A 76 16.83 -10.08 3.44
CA ASP A 76 15.88 -9.06 3.90
C ASP A 76 16.04 -7.71 3.20
N ASN A 77 17.03 -7.54 2.33
CA ASN A 77 17.17 -6.34 1.51
C ASN A 77 16.42 -6.44 0.17
N SER A 78 15.82 -7.58 -0.19
CA SER A 78 15.02 -7.76 -1.41
C SER A 78 13.60 -8.28 -1.14
N ILE A 79 12.65 -7.93 -2.01
CA ILE A 79 11.29 -8.48 -1.99
C ILE A 79 11.14 -9.36 -3.22
N ILE A 80 10.86 -10.63 -2.98
CA ILE A 80 10.81 -11.64 -4.04
C ILE A 80 9.40 -12.18 -4.08
N ALA A 81 8.80 -12.11 -5.26
CA ALA A 81 7.49 -12.65 -5.49
C ALA A 81 7.40 -13.28 -6.88
N SER A 82 6.42 -14.15 -7.05
CA SER A 82 6.15 -14.83 -8.31
C SER A 82 5.60 -13.86 -9.35
N ILE A 83 6.18 -13.87 -10.56
CA ILE A 83 5.60 -13.26 -11.76
C ILE A 83 4.51 -14.15 -12.40
N CYS A 84 4.21 -15.29 -11.78
CA CYS A 84 3.13 -16.15 -12.20
C CYS A 84 1.90 -15.84 -11.35
N PRO A 85 0.78 -15.39 -11.95
CA PRO A 85 -0.44 -15.14 -11.21
C PRO A 85 -0.98 -16.47 -10.66
N LYS A 86 -1.43 -16.46 -9.41
CA LYS A 86 -1.97 -17.65 -8.75
C LYS A 86 -3.42 -17.93 -9.18
N THR A 87 -4.21 -16.88 -9.35
CA THR A 87 -5.55 -16.93 -9.93
C THR A 87 -5.80 -15.69 -10.78
N LEU A 88 -6.64 -15.86 -11.81
CA LEU A 88 -7.13 -14.78 -12.67
C LEU A 88 -8.63 -14.53 -12.45
N GLN A 89 -9.20 -15.09 -11.39
CA GLN A 89 -10.58 -14.82 -11.02
C GLN A 89 -10.69 -13.42 -10.39
N SER A 90 -11.42 -12.53 -11.06
CA SER A 90 -11.69 -11.19 -10.55
C SER A 90 -12.34 -11.25 -9.16
N GLY A 91 -11.84 -10.44 -8.22
CA GLY A 91 -12.30 -10.41 -6.83
C GLY A 91 -11.57 -11.35 -5.87
N ALA A 92 -10.78 -12.32 -6.34
CA ALA A 92 -9.99 -13.17 -5.46
C ALA A 92 -8.87 -12.39 -4.74
N VAL A 93 -8.57 -12.77 -3.50
CA VAL A 93 -7.53 -12.12 -2.67
C VAL A 93 -6.13 -12.27 -3.27
N ASP A 94 -5.87 -13.39 -3.96
CA ASP A 94 -4.63 -13.72 -4.66
C ASP A 94 -4.72 -13.53 -6.18
N PHE A 95 -5.66 -12.68 -6.65
CA PHE A 95 -5.80 -12.30 -8.05
C PHE A 95 -4.54 -11.65 -8.61
N GLY A 96 -4.08 -12.13 -9.75
CA GLY A 96 -2.96 -11.56 -10.50
C GLY A 96 -1.67 -11.49 -9.65
N TYR A 97 -1.11 -10.29 -9.58
CA TYR A 97 0.13 -10.00 -8.85
C TYR A 97 -0.10 -9.46 -7.44
N ARG A 98 -1.34 -9.49 -6.92
CA ARG A 98 -1.65 -8.95 -5.59
C ARG A 98 -0.75 -9.49 -4.48
N PRO A 99 -0.40 -10.79 -4.40
CA PRO A 99 0.52 -11.29 -3.38
C PRO A 99 1.90 -10.61 -3.41
N ALA A 100 2.42 -10.30 -4.60
CA ALA A 100 3.68 -9.57 -4.77
C ALA A 100 3.55 -8.13 -4.26
N VAL A 101 2.45 -7.46 -4.60
CA VAL A 101 2.15 -6.11 -4.14
C VAL A 101 1.94 -6.08 -2.63
N THR A 102 1.27 -7.07 -2.05
CA THR A 102 1.07 -7.20 -0.61
C THR A 102 2.39 -7.39 0.13
N ALA A 103 3.32 -8.22 -0.36
CA ALA A 103 4.63 -8.37 0.24
C ALA A 103 5.46 -7.07 0.22
N ILE A 104 5.33 -6.27 -0.85
CA ILE A 104 5.89 -4.91 -0.90
C ILE A 104 5.26 -4.03 0.17
N ILE A 105 3.92 -4.03 0.25
CA ILE A 105 3.17 -3.24 1.22
C ILE A 105 3.56 -3.64 2.66
N ASP A 106 3.65 -4.92 2.98
CA ASP A 106 3.91 -5.38 4.36
C ASP A 106 5.32 -5.04 4.81
N ARG A 107 6.32 -5.16 3.92
CA ARG A 107 7.67 -4.69 4.24
C ARG A 107 7.76 -3.17 4.32
N LEU A 108 6.98 -2.46 3.50
CA LEU A 108 6.85 -1.02 3.66
C LEU A 108 6.22 -0.72 5.02
N LYS A 109 5.13 -1.36 5.45
CA LYS A 109 4.53 -1.12 6.78
C LYS A 109 5.54 -1.25 7.93
N GLU A 110 6.39 -2.28 7.90
CA GLU A 110 7.45 -2.46 8.91
C GLU A 110 8.46 -1.30 8.90
N ALA A 111 8.86 -0.82 7.73
CA ALA A 111 9.73 0.35 7.58
C ALA A 111 9.05 1.69 7.87
N LEU A 112 7.72 1.71 8.02
CA LEU A 112 6.90 2.91 8.05
C LEU A 112 6.21 3.16 9.40
N ASN A 113 6.35 2.25 10.36
CA ASN A 113 5.99 2.46 11.77
C ASN A 113 6.82 3.57 12.47
N GLU A 114 7.81 4.15 11.78
CA GLU A 114 8.61 5.31 12.23
C GLU A 114 8.83 6.33 11.07
N LYS A 115 7.79 6.68 10.28
CA LYS A 115 7.96 7.68 9.19
C LYS A 115 8.26 9.08 9.75
N CYS A 116 9.48 9.52 9.52
CA CYS A 116 9.86 10.92 9.55
C CYS A 116 9.00 11.70 8.54
N LEU A 117 8.33 12.76 8.99
CA LEU A 117 7.46 13.54 8.13
C LEU A 117 8.30 14.43 7.19
N PRO A 118 7.93 14.57 5.90
CA PRO A 118 8.69 15.38 4.95
C PRO A 118 8.59 16.88 5.22
N ARG A 119 7.58 17.31 5.98
CA ARG A 119 7.33 18.71 6.35
C ARG A 119 6.99 18.80 7.83
N LYS A 120 7.53 19.83 8.47
CA LYS A 120 7.20 20.20 9.86
C LYS A 120 5.73 20.62 9.96
N LEU A 121 5.01 20.08 10.92
CA LEU A 121 3.67 20.54 11.28
C LEU A 121 3.80 21.70 12.26
N GLN A 122 2.95 22.71 12.10
CA GLN A 122 2.91 23.85 13.03
C GLN A 122 1.96 23.48 14.17
N PRO A 123 2.43 23.44 15.44
CA PRO A 123 1.53 23.35 16.58
C PRO A 123 0.53 24.50 16.58
N ASP A 124 -0.65 24.28 17.13
CA ASP A 124 -1.71 25.27 17.25
C ASP A 124 -1.39 26.26 18.37
N SER A 125 -0.38 27.12 18.12
CA SER A 125 0.08 28.13 19.08
C SER A 125 -0.96 29.21 19.38
N GLU A 126 -2.04 29.26 18.59
CA GLU A 126 -3.18 30.16 18.80
C GLU A 126 -4.25 29.53 19.70
N ASN A 127 -4.09 28.26 20.10
CA ASN A 127 -5.03 27.61 20.99
C ASN A 127 -4.95 28.24 22.40
N PRO A 128 -6.06 28.81 22.91
CA PRO A 128 -6.06 29.47 24.22
C PRO A 128 -5.87 28.50 25.39
N ASP A 129 -5.99 27.19 25.17
CA ASP A 129 -5.68 26.18 26.18
C ASP A 129 -4.17 25.85 26.16
N PRO A 130 -3.41 26.20 27.22
CA PRO A 130 -1.99 25.90 27.29
C PRO A 130 -1.69 24.38 27.29
N ASN A 131 -2.68 23.52 27.59
CA ASN A 131 -2.54 22.07 27.49
C ASN A 131 -2.68 21.54 26.07
N LEU A 132 -3.10 22.38 25.12
CA LEU A 132 -3.30 22.05 23.71
C LEU A 132 -2.29 22.75 22.78
N ALA A 133 -1.46 23.68 23.29
CA ALA A 133 -0.49 24.43 22.49
C ALA A 133 0.57 23.53 21.79
N ALA A 134 0.81 22.33 22.31
CA ALA A 134 1.70 21.32 21.73
C ALA A 134 1.00 20.42 20.68
N GLN A 135 -0.32 20.50 20.58
CA GLN A 135 -1.08 19.77 19.57
C GLN A 135 -0.94 20.44 18.21
N VAL A 136 -0.95 19.63 17.16
CA VAL A 136 -1.03 20.12 15.78
C VAL A 136 -2.49 20.10 15.31
N PRO A 137 -2.92 21.02 14.44
CA PRO A 137 -4.29 21.10 13.96
C PRO A 137 -4.54 20.08 12.85
N CYS A 138 -4.24 18.81 13.13
CA CYS A 138 -4.37 17.69 12.22
C CYS A 138 -5.35 16.66 12.77
N LYS A 139 -6.06 16.03 11.85
CA LYS A 139 -6.97 14.91 12.08
C LYS A 139 -6.40 13.69 11.39
N ILE A 140 -6.30 12.58 12.12
CA ILE A 140 -5.81 11.31 11.58
C ILE A 140 -6.99 10.37 11.44
N ILE A 141 -7.32 10.03 10.20
CA ILE A 141 -8.46 9.19 9.88
C ILE A 141 -7.98 7.82 9.44
N GLU A 142 -8.60 6.78 9.99
CA GLU A 142 -8.45 5.42 9.50
C GLU A 142 -9.68 5.01 8.74
N SER A 143 -9.45 4.35 7.61
CA SER A 143 -10.49 3.78 6.77
C SER A 143 -10.28 2.29 6.59
N VAL A 144 -11.29 1.49 6.88
CA VAL A 144 -11.34 0.06 6.53
C VAL A 144 -12.47 -0.22 5.55
N PRO A 145 -12.29 -1.15 4.61
CA PRO A 145 -13.36 -1.54 3.70
C PRO A 145 -14.47 -2.32 4.43
N PRO A 146 -15.67 -2.46 3.83
CA PRO A 146 -16.83 -3.09 4.48
C PRO A 146 -16.57 -4.51 4.99
N GLU A 147 -15.73 -5.27 4.29
CA GLU A 147 -15.31 -6.63 4.67
C GLU A 147 -14.40 -6.71 5.88
N GLN A 148 -13.94 -5.58 6.45
CA GLN A 148 -13.02 -5.51 7.59
C GLN A 148 -13.55 -4.59 8.71
N LYS A 149 -14.85 -4.27 8.71
CA LYS A 149 -15.44 -3.36 9.70
C LYS A 149 -15.23 -3.82 11.14
N GLU A 150 -15.15 -5.12 11.38
CA GLU A 150 -14.87 -5.71 12.68
C GLU A 150 -13.48 -5.35 13.22
N ASN A 151 -12.53 -4.99 12.36
CA ASN A 151 -11.17 -4.58 12.77
C ASN A 151 -11.12 -3.14 13.29
N LEU A 152 -12.19 -2.36 13.11
CA LEU A 152 -12.21 -0.95 13.43
C LEU A 152 -13.45 -0.60 14.27
N ASN A 153 -13.23 -0.24 15.53
CA ASN A 153 -14.28 0.24 16.43
C ASN A 153 -13.98 1.69 16.84
N CYS A 154 -14.81 2.64 16.38
CA CYS A 154 -14.63 4.06 16.71
C CYS A 154 -14.88 4.38 18.19
N ALA A 155 -15.59 3.51 18.93
CA ALA A 155 -15.89 3.70 20.35
C ALA A 155 -14.78 3.17 21.28
N ARG A 156 -13.71 2.57 20.74
CA ARG A 156 -12.57 2.12 21.56
C ARG A 156 -11.72 3.30 22.03
N ALA A 157 -10.95 3.08 23.10
CA ALA A 157 -10.05 4.10 23.63
C ALA A 157 -9.12 4.68 22.55
N GLY A 158 -8.88 6.00 22.61
CA GLY A 158 -8.09 6.75 21.64
C GLY A 158 -8.73 6.89 20.25
N ARG A 159 -10.03 6.62 20.11
CA ARG A 159 -10.77 6.81 18.86
C ARG A 159 -12.09 7.53 19.06
N ALA A 160 -12.58 8.09 17.96
CA ALA A 160 -13.92 8.64 17.85
C ALA A 160 -14.42 8.50 16.40
N ASP A 161 -15.71 8.76 16.21
CA ASP A 161 -16.25 8.97 14.86
C ASP A 161 -15.58 10.17 14.21
N ALA A 162 -15.22 10.05 12.93
CA ALA A 162 -14.56 11.11 12.19
C ALA A 162 -15.54 12.21 11.77
N ASP A 163 -15.07 13.45 11.70
CA ASP A 163 -15.86 14.60 11.23
C ASP A 163 -16.23 14.47 9.74
N ASP A 164 -17.48 14.79 9.39
CA ASP A 164 -18.02 14.66 8.04
C ASP A 164 -17.22 15.44 6.98
N ALA A 165 -16.70 16.62 7.32
CA ALA A 165 -15.91 17.42 6.39
C ALA A 165 -14.57 16.75 6.08
N VAL A 166 -13.96 16.10 7.07
CA VAL A 166 -12.72 15.33 6.89
C VAL A 166 -13.01 14.04 6.12
N ILE A 167 -14.09 13.32 6.44
CA ILE A 167 -14.53 12.13 5.71
C ILE A 167 -14.73 12.45 4.22
N LYS A 168 -15.34 13.59 3.90
CA LYS A 168 -15.53 14.02 2.51
C LYS A 168 -14.19 14.13 1.76
N ALA A 169 -13.16 14.70 2.38
CA ALA A 169 -11.83 14.78 1.79
C ALA A 169 -11.18 13.39 1.62
N VAL A 170 -11.33 12.51 2.61
CA VAL A 170 -10.82 11.12 2.54
C VAL A 170 -11.51 10.33 1.41
N LYS A 171 -12.84 10.46 1.26
CA LYS A 171 -13.60 9.84 0.16
C LYS A 171 -13.14 10.32 -1.20
N ALA A 172 -12.87 11.62 -1.34
CA ALA A 172 -12.33 12.19 -2.58
C ALA A 172 -10.97 11.57 -2.92
N GLU A 173 -10.09 11.40 -1.93
CA GLU A 173 -8.77 10.79 -2.12
C GLU A 173 -8.86 9.29 -2.47
N LEU A 174 -9.72 8.54 -1.79
CA LEU A 174 -9.97 7.13 -2.10
C LEU A 174 -10.55 6.96 -3.51
N THR A 175 -11.41 7.87 -3.95
CA THR A 175 -11.94 7.90 -5.32
C THR A 175 -10.84 8.21 -6.33
N ARG A 176 -10.05 9.26 -6.08
CA ARG A 176 -8.95 9.70 -6.94
C ARG A 176 -7.90 8.61 -7.14
N THR A 177 -7.66 7.80 -6.12
CA THR A 177 -6.69 6.70 -6.15
C THR A 177 -7.27 5.36 -6.62
N GLY A 178 -8.56 5.31 -6.96
CA GLY A 178 -9.22 4.11 -7.48
C GLY A 178 -9.45 3.01 -6.45
N VAL A 179 -9.49 3.37 -5.16
CA VAL A 179 -9.76 2.41 -4.06
C VAL A 179 -11.26 2.13 -3.91
N CYS A 180 -12.09 3.11 -4.22
CA CYS A 180 -13.55 3.02 -4.31
C CYS A 180 -14.08 4.06 -5.31
N GLY A 181 -15.37 4.05 -5.59
CA GLY A 181 -16.01 4.91 -6.57
C GLY A 181 -15.65 4.54 -8.01
N GLY A 182 -16.11 5.35 -8.97
CA GLY A 182 -15.89 5.11 -10.40
C GLY A 182 -16.30 3.69 -10.83
N ASP A 183 -15.45 3.03 -11.62
CA ASP A 183 -15.69 1.69 -12.17
C ASP A 183 -15.25 0.54 -11.23
N THR A 184 -14.89 0.84 -9.98
CA THR A 184 -14.41 -0.17 -9.03
C THR A 184 -15.51 -1.13 -8.55
N GLY A 185 -16.78 -0.79 -8.76
CA GLY A 185 -17.93 -1.54 -8.25
C GLY A 185 -18.12 -1.44 -6.73
N ARG A 186 -17.41 -0.54 -6.04
CA ARG A 186 -17.48 -0.33 -4.59
C ARG A 186 -17.78 1.13 -4.27
N THR A 187 -18.78 1.41 -3.43
CA THR A 187 -19.01 2.79 -2.96
C THR A 187 -18.08 3.13 -1.80
N CYS A 188 -17.59 4.38 -1.78
CA CYS A 188 -16.80 4.88 -0.67
C CYS A 188 -17.64 5.05 0.61
N ASP A 189 -18.96 5.13 0.51
CA ASP A 189 -19.85 5.24 1.69
C ASP A 189 -19.90 3.95 2.52
N ASP A 190 -19.53 2.81 1.93
CA ASP A 190 -19.54 1.52 2.64
C ASP A 190 -18.33 1.32 3.54
N TYR A 191 -17.30 2.16 3.41
CA TYR A 191 -16.11 2.13 4.27
C TYR A 191 -16.45 2.65 5.67
N LEU A 192 -15.73 2.16 6.68
CA LEU A 192 -15.81 2.70 8.03
C LEU A 192 -14.65 3.65 8.28
N TYR A 193 -14.97 4.81 8.85
CA TYR A 193 -14.03 5.90 9.10
C TYR A 193 -14.01 6.25 10.59
N CYS A 194 -12.85 6.12 11.24
CA CYS A 194 -12.66 6.61 12.61
C CYS A 194 -11.50 7.60 12.67
N GLU A 195 -11.58 8.55 13.59
CA GLU A 195 -10.46 9.39 13.97
C GLU A 195 -9.62 8.69 15.05
N ILE A 196 -8.29 8.70 14.91
CA ILE A 196 -7.37 8.46 16.03
C ILE A 196 -7.22 9.78 16.78
N LEU A 197 -7.53 9.79 18.07
CA LEU A 197 -7.50 10.98 18.88
C LEU A 197 -6.06 11.38 19.22
N GLN A 198 -5.76 12.67 19.08
CA GLN A 198 -4.52 13.25 19.52
C GLN A 198 -4.52 13.32 21.05
N LEU A 199 -3.42 12.89 21.67
CA LEU A 199 -3.27 12.89 23.12
C LEU A 199 -3.28 14.31 23.68
N THR A 200 -3.71 14.45 24.93
CA THR A 200 -3.77 15.72 25.68
C THR A 200 -3.15 15.54 27.06
N GLY A 201 -2.85 16.67 27.73
CA GLY A 201 -2.44 16.68 29.14
C GLY A 201 -1.24 15.77 29.44
N ASN A 202 -1.37 14.93 30.48
CA ASN A 202 -0.29 14.04 30.91
C ASN A 202 0.05 12.99 29.85
N ASP A 203 -0.94 12.43 29.15
CA ASP A 203 -0.71 11.39 28.16
C ASP A 203 0.05 11.93 26.94
N LEU A 204 -0.22 13.19 26.57
CA LEU A 204 0.59 13.90 25.58
C LEU A 204 2.04 14.04 26.05
N ASN A 205 2.26 14.45 27.30
CA ASN A 205 3.60 14.58 27.85
C ASN A 205 4.36 13.24 27.87
N LEU A 206 3.70 12.14 28.21
CA LEU A 206 4.28 10.79 28.13
C LEU A 206 4.64 10.45 26.67
N CYS A 207 3.73 10.70 25.73
CA CYS A 207 3.95 10.49 24.30
C CYS A 207 5.10 11.33 23.72
N LEU A 208 5.32 12.55 24.22
CA LEU A 208 6.40 13.41 23.74
C LEU A 208 7.77 12.99 24.27
N ASN A 209 7.86 12.28 25.40
CA ASN A 209 9.13 12.11 26.12
C ASN A 209 9.56 10.65 26.33
N GLU A 210 8.62 9.71 26.40
CA GLU A 210 8.92 8.30 26.67
C GLU A 210 9.00 7.46 25.40
N VAL A 211 9.85 6.44 25.41
CA VAL A 211 10.02 5.54 24.25
C VAL A 211 8.80 4.63 24.05
N ALA A 212 8.19 4.14 25.13
CA ALA A 212 7.04 3.23 25.06
C ALA A 212 6.00 3.55 26.17
N PRO A 213 5.38 4.74 26.12
CA PRO A 213 4.34 5.13 27.07
C PRO A 213 3.10 4.23 26.95
N ALA A 214 2.50 3.91 28.10
CA ALA A 214 1.25 3.16 28.18
C ALA A 214 0.03 4.08 27.95
N VAL A 215 -0.04 4.71 26.78
CA VAL A 215 -1.11 5.65 26.37
C VAL A 215 -1.84 5.11 25.14
N THR A 216 -3.00 5.68 24.78
CA THR A 216 -3.75 5.28 23.58
C THR A 216 -4.20 6.50 22.80
N GLY A 217 -3.71 6.63 21.57
CA GLY A 217 -3.88 7.81 20.73
C GLY A 217 -2.62 8.11 19.93
N TRP A 218 -2.41 9.37 19.57
CA TRP A 218 -1.18 9.79 18.88
C TRP A 218 -0.65 11.14 19.35
N CYS A 219 0.62 11.41 19.09
CA CYS A 219 1.22 12.74 19.23
C CYS A 219 2.22 13.04 18.11
N TYR A 220 2.54 14.31 17.95
CA TYR A 220 3.53 14.81 17.01
C TYR A 220 4.80 15.25 17.77
N VAL A 221 5.95 14.71 17.40
CA VAL A 221 7.26 15.02 18.00
C VAL A 221 8.13 15.70 16.95
N ASP A 222 8.83 16.76 17.33
CA ASP A 222 9.83 17.41 16.48
C ASP A 222 10.96 18.04 17.30
N GLU A 223 11.90 18.73 16.65
CA GLU A 223 13.04 19.35 17.35
C GLU A 223 12.66 20.44 18.36
N ALA A 224 11.46 21.05 18.23
CA ALA A 224 10.99 22.07 19.14
C ALA A 224 10.18 21.49 20.31
N GLN A 225 9.64 20.27 20.18
CA GLN A 225 8.87 19.62 21.23
C GLN A 225 9.10 18.11 21.35
N GLY A 226 9.33 17.68 22.59
CA GLY A 226 9.56 16.29 22.96
C GLY A 226 11.03 15.90 23.02
N ASN A 227 11.27 14.62 23.30
CA ASN A 227 12.60 14.07 23.48
C ASN A 227 13.32 13.92 22.12
N PRO A 228 14.48 14.58 21.91
CA PRO A 228 15.24 14.49 20.65
C PRO A 228 15.67 13.07 20.27
N ASP A 229 15.81 12.16 21.23
CA ASP A 229 16.19 10.77 20.95
C ASP A 229 15.12 10.04 20.13
N LEU A 230 13.85 10.47 20.24
CA LEU A 230 12.72 9.89 19.50
C LEU A 230 12.76 10.20 18.00
N ILE A 231 13.49 11.25 17.61
CA ILE A 231 13.65 11.70 16.21
C ILE A 231 15.10 11.59 15.74
N ALA A 232 15.99 10.99 16.54
CA ALA A 232 17.41 10.87 16.22
C ALA A 232 17.67 10.03 14.95
N ARG A 233 16.74 9.12 14.62
CA ARG A 233 16.79 8.29 13.41
C ARG A 233 16.38 9.05 12.15
N CYS A 234 15.73 10.20 12.30
CA CYS A 234 15.29 10.99 11.17
C CYS A 234 16.44 11.73 10.50
N PRO A 235 16.41 11.86 9.15
CA PRO A 235 17.31 12.76 8.44
C PRO A 235 17.25 14.17 9.04
N ALA A 236 18.37 14.90 9.03
CA ALA A 236 18.43 16.24 9.62
C ALA A 236 17.37 17.22 9.06
N SER A 237 16.93 17.03 7.83
CA SER A 237 15.87 17.84 7.18
C SER A 237 14.44 17.41 7.53
N GLN A 238 14.26 16.31 8.26
CA GLN A 238 12.98 15.65 8.52
C GLN A 238 12.83 15.19 9.98
N ARG A 239 13.39 15.93 10.92
CA ARG A 239 13.39 15.60 12.36
C ARG A 239 12.03 15.86 13.02
N GLN A 240 11.02 15.15 12.52
CA GLN A 240 9.66 15.18 13.02
C GLN A 240 8.94 13.86 12.71
N VAL A 241 8.11 13.37 13.63
CA VAL A 241 7.38 12.10 13.49
C VAL A 241 5.98 12.20 14.08
N LEU A 242 5.07 11.38 13.58
CA LEU A 242 3.83 11.04 14.27
C LEU A 242 4.04 9.72 15.00
N ARG A 243 3.70 9.69 16.29
CA ARG A 243 3.80 8.51 17.13
C ARG A 243 2.41 8.03 17.47
N PHE A 244 2.17 6.74 17.26
CA PHE A 244 0.88 6.10 17.52
C PHE A 244 1.02 5.09 18.67
N PHE A 245 0.04 5.11 19.56
CA PHE A 245 -0.02 4.23 20.72
C PHE A 245 -1.42 3.65 20.89
N GLY A 246 -1.49 2.46 21.45
CA GLY A 246 -2.71 1.71 21.72
C GLY A 246 -2.38 0.25 21.98
N ASP A 247 -3.40 -0.58 22.18
CA ASP A 247 -3.22 -1.99 22.52
C ASP A 247 -2.23 -2.67 21.57
N GLN A 248 -1.04 -2.95 22.14
CA GLN A 248 0.22 -3.57 21.70
C GLN A 248 0.39 -4.08 20.24
N ALA A 249 -0.20 -3.42 19.22
CA ALA A 249 0.09 -3.46 17.77
C ALA A 249 -1.11 -3.03 16.88
N GLU A 250 -2.24 -2.58 17.42
CA GLU A 250 -3.46 -2.30 16.61
C GLU A 250 -3.80 -0.83 16.39
N THR A 251 -2.82 0.07 16.55
CA THR A 251 -2.96 1.48 16.14
C THR A 251 -1.84 1.84 15.16
N PRO A 252 -2.16 2.09 13.87
CA PRO A 252 -3.48 2.02 13.25
C PRO A 252 -4.10 0.60 13.25
N ALA A 253 -5.43 0.53 13.06
CA ALA A 253 -6.18 -0.73 13.01
C ALA A 253 -5.64 -1.62 11.89
N ARG A 254 -5.63 -2.93 12.13
CA ARG A 254 -5.15 -3.90 11.13
C ARG A 254 -5.97 -3.78 9.84
N GLY A 255 -5.27 -3.58 8.73
CA GLY A 255 -5.90 -3.43 7.41
C GLY A 255 -6.44 -2.03 7.10
N ALA A 256 -6.35 -1.09 8.05
CA ALA A 256 -6.75 0.28 7.81
C ALA A 256 -5.77 1.02 6.88
N THR A 257 -6.32 1.89 6.04
CA THR A 257 -5.55 2.96 5.39
C THR A 257 -5.64 4.21 6.26
N THR A 258 -4.50 4.82 6.57
CA THR A 258 -4.44 6.02 7.42
C THR A 258 -4.25 7.29 6.57
N PHE A 259 -5.03 8.31 6.89
CA PHE A 259 -5.03 9.62 6.23
C PHE A 259 -4.73 10.70 7.26
N ILE A 260 -3.99 11.72 6.86
CA ILE A 260 -3.75 12.91 7.68
C ILE A 260 -4.35 14.12 6.98
N ALA A 261 -5.18 14.87 7.70
CA ALA A 261 -5.77 16.12 7.25
C ALA A 261 -5.40 17.24 8.23
N CYS A 262 -4.57 18.19 7.79
CA CYS A 262 -4.10 19.31 8.61
C CYS A 262 -4.67 20.65 8.16
N LYS A 263 -5.07 21.51 9.10
CA LYS A 263 -5.47 22.90 8.84
C LYS A 263 -4.23 23.72 8.47
N GLY A 264 -4.26 24.45 7.34
CA GLY A 264 -3.18 25.35 6.93
C GLY A 264 -2.24 24.84 5.84
N ALA A 265 -2.46 23.63 5.29
CA ALA A 265 -2.13 23.39 3.90
C ALA A 265 -3.11 24.23 3.06
N SER A 266 -2.63 25.02 2.10
CA SER A 266 -3.47 25.91 1.28
C SER A 266 -4.70 25.16 0.77
N LEU A 267 -5.88 25.78 0.78
CA LEU A 267 -7.15 25.13 0.40
C LEU A 267 -7.26 24.78 -1.10
N GLU A 268 -6.29 25.17 -1.92
CA GLU A 268 -6.08 24.64 -3.28
C GLU A 268 -5.25 23.33 -3.30
N ASP A 269 -4.73 22.95 -2.14
CA ASP A 269 -3.73 21.92 -1.90
C ASP A 269 -4.14 21.08 -0.70
N THR A 270 -5.38 20.56 -0.72
CA THR A 270 -5.85 19.54 0.23
C THR A 270 -5.13 18.23 -0.10
N THR A 271 -3.82 18.18 0.18
CA THR A 271 -3.01 16.97 0.08
C THR A 271 -3.34 16.09 1.28
N VAL A 272 -4.48 15.40 1.18
CA VAL A 272 -4.71 14.22 1.99
C VAL A 272 -3.64 13.20 1.57
N THR A 273 -2.58 13.10 2.37
CA THR A 273 -1.52 12.15 2.09
C THR A 273 -1.88 10.84 2.75
N ALA A 274 -2.12 9.81 1.94
CA ALA A 274 -2.27 8.45 2.44
C ALA A 274 -0.93 7.97 2.99
N LEU A 275 -0.89 7.69 4.29
CA LEU A 275 0.17 6.88 4.88
C LEU A 275 -0.25 5.42 4.72
N LYS A 276 0.25 4.81 3.64
CA LYS A 276 0.34 3.36 3.52
C LYS A 276 1.47 2.85 4.38
#